data_AF-A0A9N8EKU6-F1
#
_entry.id   AF-A0A9N8EKU6-F1
#
_cell.length_a   1.000
_cell.length_b   1.000
_cell.length_c   1.000
_cell.angle_alpha   90.00
_cell.angle_beta   90.00
_cell.angle_gamma   90.00
#
_symmetry.space_group_name_H-M   'P 1'
#
loop_
_entity.id
_entity.type
_entity.pdbx_description
1 polymer ?
#
loop_
_entity_poly.entity_id
_entity_poly.type
_entity_poly.pdbx_seq_one_letter_code
_entity_poly.pdbx_strand_id
1 'polypeptide(L)'
;MSWIRRKVFVSVVLFAALSALGFVSQSRKSFYSLNGVQSIKLAKNVESPTCDSIDDKKIMITGKFFPITSIFLPSYAHPHVSEGNTIFVWWFLVTGDFGNDLSRYYSWRILAELGGYNLELATPIWSIHDSFLVYLPTRAQAKKPKQRVLQKFLCVCPQDISFVHECDYGVPDIIPTIRREVRIALQQYADAKFKTKRLNNLHGWGNERRLFWNIFSGDSRQESKRQLLGQFYDKDDWLIYDRCQILDHVLHGFGTLSVYDVIPSNGSFTIYSLSGRKEGLGVLCDELQEIRNDYIRSRNPNVTIFELQESNRNVDFGRLANAPNLLIPSAGSTWALYAALANVGRVVMLPFQTDNHRLSSKLPPNIKVLQNATVIYNPKYHKEYAKLLGFSDPQYATTPKGKELLFDCYRNC
;
A
#
# COMPACT_ATOMS: atom_id res chain seq x y z
N MET A 1 38.80 -12.10 15.85
CA MET A 1 38.08 -11.47 14.72
C MET A 1 37.22 -12.53 14.04
N SER A 2 35.89 -12.35 13.97
CA SER A 2 34.97 -13.39 13.51
C SER A 2 34.93 -13.54 11.97
N TRP A 3 34.64 -14.76 11.53
CA TRP A 3 34.60 -15.21 10.13
C TRP A 3 33.70 -14.35 9.23
N ILE A 4 32.68 -13.69 9.80
CA ILE A 4 31.74 -12.79 9.12
C ILE A 4 32.42 -11.50 8.65
N ARG A 5 33.39 -10.96 9.41
CA ARG A 5 34.10 -9.74 9.01
C ARG A 5 35.03 -9.96 7.81
N ARG A 6 35.51 -11.19 7.57
CA ARG A 6 36.34 -11.51 6.39
C ARG A 6 35.55 -11.51 5.08
N LYS A 7 34.29 -11.98 5.06
CA LYS A 7 33.49 -12.03 3.82
C LYS A 7 32.98 -10.64 3.37
N VAL A 8 32.63 -9.78 4.32
CA VAL A 8 32.21 -8.40 4.02
C VAL A 8 33.41 -7.57 3.53
N PHE A 9 34.59 -7.75 4.12
CA PHE A 9 35.80 -7.03 3.71
C PHE A 9 36.28 -7.45 2.32
N VAL A 10 36.22 -8.75 1.98
CA VAL A 10 36.59 -9.23 0.63
C VAL A 10 35.65 -8.69 -0.44
N SER A 11 34.34 -8.58 -0.16
CA SER A 11 33.36 -8.10 -1.15
C SER A 11 33.49 -6.60 -1.42
N VAL A 12 33.78 -5.79 -0.39
CA VAL A 12 33.97 -4.34 -0.53
C VAL A 12 35.31 -4.01 -1.21
N VAL A 13 36.37 -4.77 -0.91
CA VAL A 13 37.68 -4.60 -1.56
C VAL A 13 37.64 -5.04 -3.02
N LEU A 14 36.91 -6.11 -3.37
CA LEU A 14 36.73 -6.53 -4.77
C LEU A 14 35.99 -5.47 -5.59
N PHE A 15 34.96 -4.84 -5.00
CA PHE A 15 34.17 -3.82 -5.69
C PHE A 15 34.95 -2.52 -5.89
N ALA A 16 35.75 -2.12 -4.90
CA ALA A 16 36.66 -0.98 -5.01
C ALA A 16 37.79 -1.22 -6.03
N ALA A 17 38.36 -2.44 -6.07
CA ALA A 17 39.39 -2.82 -7.04
C ALA A 17 38.87 -2.85 -8.49
N LEU A 18 37.64 -3.35 -8.71
CA LEU A 18 37.00 -3.35 -10.03
C LEU A 18 36.61 -1.94 -10.50
N SER A 19 36.33 -1.03 -9.57
CA SER A 19 36.04 0.38 -9.88
C SER A 19 37.31 1.17 -10.22
N ALA A 20 38.44 0.84 -9.57
CA ALA A 20 39.74 1.47 -9.82
C ALA A 20 40.41 1.02 -11.13
N LEU A 21 40.06 -0.15 -11.65
CA LEU A 21 40.62 -0.71 -12.90
C LEU A 21 39.88 -0.28 -14.18
N GLY A 22 39.04 0.76 -14.13
CA GLY A 22 38.48 1.39 -15.34
C GLY A 22 37.49 0.54 -16.16
N PHE A 23 36.98 -0.57 -15.63
CA PHE A 23 36.07 -1.48 -16.35
C PHE A 23 34.61 -1.00 -16.48
N VAL A 24 34.29 0.21 -16.02
CA VAL A 24 32.90 0.75 -16.02
C VAL A 24 32.53 1.49 -17.32
N SER A 25 33.49 1.75 -18.22
CA SER A 25 33.20 2.53 -19.44
C SER A 25 32.86 1.69 -20.69
N GLN A 26 33.29 0.42 -20.77
CA GLN A 26 33.23 -0.37 -22.02
C GLN A 26 32.26 -1.57 -22.01
N SER A 27 31.52 -1.79 -20.93
CA SER A 27 30.54 -2.88 -20.80
C SER A 27 29.10 -2.48 -21.16
N ARG A 28 28.82 -1.20 -21.46
CA ARG A 28 27.47 -0.73 -21.84
C ARG A 28 27.06 -1.04 -23.29
N LYS A 29 27.98 -1.44 -24.17
CA LYS A 29 27.64 -1.71 -25.60
C LYS A 29 27.65 -3.19 -26.01
N SER A 30 28.22 -4.10 -25.20
CA SER A 30 28.33 -5.52 -25.58
C SER A 30 27.34 -6.46 -24.87
N PHE A 31 26.44 -5.93 -24.03
CA PHE A 31 25.33 -6.71 -23.43
C PHE A 31 24.06 -6.74 -24.31
N TYR A 32 24.09 -6.13 -25.51
CA TYR A 32 23.03 -6.20 -26.52
C TYR A 32 23.42 -7.12 -27.69
N SER A 33 23.88 -8.33 -27.44
CA SER A 33 23.98 -9.37 -28.48
C SER A 33 24.25 -10.76 -27.87
N LEU A 34 23.30 -11.27 -27.09
CA LEU A 34 23.12 -12.72 -26.93
C LEU A 34 21.68 -13.04 -27.34
N ASN A 35 21.43 -12.94 -28.65
CA ASN A 35 20.25 -13.49 -29.29
C ASN A 35 20.36 -15.01 -29.30
N GLY A 36 19.58 -15.66 -28.45
CA GLY A 36 19.50 -17.12 -28.39
C GLY A 36 18.41 -17.67 -27.48
N VAL A 37 17.38 -16.88 -27.15
CA VAL A 37 16.22 -17.39 -26.40
C VAL A 37 14.98 -17.12 -27.26
N GLN A 38 14.42 -18.19 -27.80
CA GLN A 38 13.13 -18.15 -28.50
C GLN A 38 12.07 -17.56 -27.57
N SER A 39 11.46 -16.47 -28.02
CA SER A 39 10.26 -15.92 -27.43
C SER A 39 9.14 -16.95 -27.56
N ILE A 40 8.69 -17.51 -26.44
CA ILE A 40 7.39 -18.17 -26.42
C ILE A 40 6.36 -17.04 -26.26
N LYS A 41 5.83 -16.58 -27.39
CA LYS A 41 4.55 -15.84 -27.39
C LYS A 41 3.54 -16.76 -26.70
N LEU A 42 2.92 -16.31 -25.62
CA LEU A 42 1.61 -16.85 -25.21
C LEU A 42 0.74 -16.80 -26.47
N ALA A 43 0.35 -17.97 -26.96
CA ALA A 43 -0.36 -18.11 -28.22
C ALA A 43 -1.59 -17.19 -28.19
N LYS A 44 -1.57 -16.14 -29.02
CA LYS A 44 -2.66 -15.16 -29.18
C LYS A 44 -3.99 -15.78 -29.66
N ASN A 45 -4.02 -17.09 -29.92
CA ASN A 45 -5.15 -17.80 -30.51
C ASN A 45 -5.73 -18.91 -29.62
N VAL A 46 -5.39 -18.96 -28.34
CA VAL A 46 -6.23 -19.70 -27.39
C VAL A 46 -7.29 -18.69 -26.94
N GLU A 47 -8.54 -18.88 -27.37
CA GLU A 47 -9.69 -18.22 -26.74
C GLU A 47 -9.47 -18.32 -25.23
N SER A 48 -9.20 -17.19 -24.57
CA SER A 48 -8.97 -17.21 -23.13
C SER A 48 -10.22 -17.85 -22.52
N PRO A 49 -10.12 -19.05 -21.91
CA PRO A 49 -11.27 -19.62 -21.23
C PRO A 49 -11.74 -18.56 -20.25
N THR A 50 -12.99 -18.15 -20.38
CA THR A 50 -13.59 -17.17 -19.48
C THR A 50 -13.30 -17.64 -18.06
N CYS A 51 -12.77 -16.76 -17.22
CA CYS A 51 -12.33 -17.10 -15.86
C CYS A 51 -13.43 -17.78 -15.02
N ASP A 52 -14.68 -17.65 -15.46
CA ASP A 52 -15.90 -18.20 -14.88
C ASP A 52 -16.21 -19.65 -15.32
N SER A 53 -15.53 -20.17 -16.34
CA SER A 53 -15.74 -21.52 -16.92
C SER A 53 -14.79 -22.61 -16.41
N ILE A 54 -14.00 -22.33 -15.36
CA ILE A 54 -13.13 -23.33 -14.73
C ILE A 54 -14.00 -24.30 -13.93
N ASP A 55 -14.46 -25.34 -14.63
CA ASP A 55 -15.26 -26.45 -14.09
C ASP A 55 -14.47 -27.18 -12.98
N ASP A 56 -15.10 -27.37 -11.83
CA ASP A 56 -14.51 -27.95 -10.62
C ASP A 56 -13.97 -29.37 -10.82
N LYS A 57 -14.37 -30.03 -11.91
CA LYS A 57 -13.94 -31.38 -12.29
C LYS A 57 -12.81 -31.41 -13.34
N LYS A 58 -12.51 -30.29 -14.00
CA LYS A 58 -11.42 -30.17 -14.99
C LYS A 58 -10.14 -29.58 -14.41
N ILE A 59 -10.03 -29.52 -13.08
CA ILE A 59 -8.76 -29.26 -12.37
C ILE A 59 -7.88 -30.53 -12.46
N MET A 60 -7.71 -31.07 -13.66
CA MET A 60 -6.59 -31.95 -13.98
C MET A 60 -5.42 -31.06 -14.32
N ILE A 61 -4.64 -30.82 -13.27
CA ILE A 61 -3.20 -30.65 -13.36
C ILE A 61 -2.70 -31.75 -14.29
N THR A 62 -2.47 -31.42 -15.56
CA THR A 62 -1.44 -32.13 -16.30
C THR A 62 -0.20 -31.99 -15.42
N GLY A 63 0.32 -33.12 -14.94
CA GLY A 63 1.39 -33.25 -13.94
C GLY A 63 2.74 -32.68 -14.36
N LYS A 64 2.77 -31.56 -15.07
CA LYS A 64 3.90 -30.68 -15.23
C LYS A 64 3.54 -29.44 -14.44
N PHE A 65 4.27 -29.24 -13.33
CA PHE A 65 4.49 -27.94 -12.72
C PHE A 65 4.31 -26.86 -13.80
N PHE A 66 3.46 -25.84 -13.59
CA PHE A 66 3.74 -24.57 -14.25
C PHE A 66 5.12 -24.20 -13.72
N PRO A 67 6.20 -24.34 -14.51
CA PRO A 67 7.45 -23.89 -14.01
C PRO A 67 7.28 -22.36 -14.00
N ILE A 68 7.34 -21.76 -12.81
CA ILE A 68 7.39 -20.30 -12.63
C ILE A 68 8.65 -19.71 -13.32
N THR A 69 9.39 -20.50 -14.10
CA THR A 69 10.49 -20.09 -14.98
C THR A 69 10.07 -19.13 -16.09
N SER A 70 8.77 -18.87 -16.30
CA SER A 70 8.29 -18.06 -17.43
C SER A 70 7.15 -17.08 -17.12
N ILE A 71 7.02 -16.61 -15.87
CA ILE A 71 6.29 -15.34 -15.63
C ILE A 71 7.25 -14.20 -15.99
N PHE A 72 7.12 -13.69 -17.21
CA PHE A 72 7.86 -12.50 -17.64
C PHE A 72 7.26 -11.28 -16.93
N LEU A 73 8.00 -10.74 -15.97
CA LEU A 73 7.66 -9.47 -15.32
C LEU A 73 8.54 -8.36 -15.90
N PRO A 74 8.01 -7.13 -16.03
CA PRO A 74 8.81 -6.00 -16.46
C PRO A 74 10.03 -5.79 -15.53
N SER A 75 11.22 -6.14 -16.03
CA SER A 75 12.56 -5.57 -15.77
C SER A 75 13.10 -5.27 -14.35
N TYR A 76 12.41 -5.55 -13.23
CA TYR A 76 12.91 -5.08 -11.90
C TYR A 76 13.02 -6.13 -10.79
N ALA A 77 12.49 -7.34 -10.98
CA ALA A 77 12.74 -8.49 -10.11
C ALA A 77 12.59 -9.77 -10.93
N HIS A 78 13.66 -10.56 -11.06
CA HIS A 78 13.59 -11.88 -11.67
C HIS A 78 13.42 -12.92 -10.56
N PRO A 79 12.21 -13.51 -10.39
CA PRO A 79 12.08 -14.65 -9.50
C PRO A 79 12.92 -15.80 -10.06
N HIS A 80 13.69 -16.43 -9.19
CA HIS A 80 14.28 -17.72 -9.49
C HIS A 80 13.64 -18.72 -8.53
N VAL A 81 12.91 -19.69 -9.07
CA VAL A 81 12.52 -20.85 -8.27
C VAL A 81 13.73 -21.76 -8.21
N SER A 82 14.36 -21.82 -7.03
CA SER A 82 15.49 -22.72 -6.80
C SER A 82 14.99 -24.14 -6.55
N GLU A 83 15.88 -25.12 -6.68
CA GLU A 83 15.63 -26.49 -6.26
C GLU A 83 15.15 -26.51 -4.80
N GLY A 84 14.01 -27.16 -4.53
CA GLY A 84 13.44 -27.28 -3.17
C GLY A 84 12.21 -26.41 -2.87
N ASN A 85 11.33 -26.18 -3.86
CA ASN A 85 10.04 -25.47 -3.67
C ASN A 85 10.18 -24.07 -3.05
N THR A 86 11.27 -23.36 -3.35
CA THR A 86 11.52 -22.01 -2.83
C THR A 86 11.48 -21.00 -3.95
N ILE A 87 10.63 -19.98 -3.81
CA ILE A 87 10.66 -18.79 -4.65
C ILE A 87 11.73 -17.87 -4.04
N PHE A 88 12.85 -17.74 -4.74
CA PHE A 88 13.87 -16.76 -4.43
C PHE A 88 13.64 -15.50 -5.26
N VAL A 89 13.45 -14.35 -4.62
CA VAL A 89 13.23 -13.08 -5.31
C VAL A 89 14.38 -12.14 -5.01
N TRP A 90 15.11 -11.75 -6.05
CA TRP A 90 16.06 -10.65 -5.97
C TRP A 90 15.31 -9.33 -6.03
N TRP A 91 15.23 -8.64 -4.90
CA TRP A 91 14.58 -7.33 -4.80
C TRP A 91 15.64 -6.23 -4.90
N PHE A 92 15.62 -5.44 -5.97
CA PHE A 92 16.67 -4.43 -6.18
C PHE A 92 16.25 -2.98 -5.93
N LEU A 93 14.96 -2.62 -5.89
CA LEU A 93 14.58 -1.20 -5.80
C LEU A 93 13.32 -0.97 -4.96
N VAL A 94 13.46 -0.10 -3.95
CA VAL A 94 12.38 0.58 -3.26
C VAL A 94 12.20 1.91 -3.98
N THR A 95 11.02 2.14 -4.55
CA THR A 95 10.80 3.30 -5.45
C THR A 95 10.55 4.61 -4.70
N GLY A 96 10.43 4.54 -3.37
CA GLY A 96 10.01 5.67 -2.55
C GLY A 96 8.49 5.79 -2.44
N ASP A 97 7.75 5.04 -3.26
CA ASP A 97 6.30 4.89 -3.22
C ASP A 97 5.91 3.63 -2.41
N PHE A 98 5.55 3.86 -1.15
CA PHE A 98 5.24 2.80 -0.19
C PHE A 98 4.10 1.89 -0.63
N GLY A 99 3.08 2.43 -1.32
CA GLY A 99 1.97 1.61 -1.78
C GLY A 99 2.42 0.62 -2.85
N ASN A 100 3.21 1.09 -3.80
CA ASN A 100 3.78 0.25 -4.85
C ASN A 100 4.78 -0.77 -4.30
N ASP A 101 5.58 -0.39 -3.31
CA ASP A 101 6.52 -1.31 -2.65
C ASP A 101 5.77 -2.42 -1.89
N LEU A 102 4.68 -2.10 -1.18
CA LEU A 102 3.81 -3.10 -0.54
C LEU A 102 3.14 -4.02 -1.56
N SER A 103 2.75 -3.49 -2.71
CA SER A 103 2.16 -4.29 -3.79
C SER A 103 3.11 -5.36 -4.27
N ARG A 104 4.32 -4.96 -4.65
CA ARG A 104 5.37 -5.89 -5.09
C ARG A 104 5.64 -6.95 -4.03
N TYR A 105 5.63 -6.57 -2.75
CA TYR A 105 5.87 -7.50 -1.64
C TYR A 105 4.78 -8.55 -1.59
N TYR A 106 3.53 -8.09 -1.55
CA TYR A 106 2.42 -8.98 -1.40
C TYR A 106 2.11 -9.80 -2.64
N SER A 107 2.51 -9.38 -3.83
CA SER A 107 2.41 -10.21 -5.03
C SER A 107 3.24 -11.48 -4.91
N TRP A 108 4.50 -11.37 -4.50
CA TRP A 108 5.34 -12.55 -4.25
C TRP A 108 4.85 -13.37 -3.06
N ARG A 109 4.33 -12.69 -2.02
CA ARG A 109 3.74 -13.35 -0.87
C ARG A 109 2.52 -14.18 -1.25
N ILE A 110 1.63 -13.65 -2.10
CA ILE A 110 0.44 -14.30 -2.64
C ILE A 110 0.85 -15.54 -3.44
N LEU A 111 1.80 -15.39 -4.37
CA LEU A 111 2.29 -16.51 -5.18
C LEU A 111 2.89 -17.63 -4.31
N ALA A 112 3.76 -17.28 -3.36
CA ALA A 112 4.39 -18.25 -2.49
C ALA A 112 3.38 -18.96 -1.60
N GLU A 113 2.51 -18.20 -0.93
CA GLU A 113 1.57 -18.76 0.03
C GLU A 113 0.48 -19.60 -0.63
N LEU A 114 -0.14 -19.11 -1.72
CA LEU A 114 -1.20 -19.84 -2.42
C LEU A 114 -0.64 -20.96 -3.32
N GLY A 115 0.59 -20.82 -3.81
CA GLY A 115 1.27 -21.86 -4.58
C GLY A 115 1.88 -22.97 -3.71
N GLY A 116 2.04 -22.72 -2.41
CA GLY A 116 2.67 -23.64 -1.47
C GLY A 116 4.18 -23.73 -1.64
N TYR A 117 4.82 -22.58 -1.89
CA TYR A 117 6.26 -22.43 -1.97
C TYR A 117 6.79 -21.74 -0.71
N ASN A 118 8.02 -22.07 -0.34
CA ASN A 118 8.79 -21.20 0.54
C ASN A 118 9.06 -19.89 -0.20
N LEU A 119 9.13 -18.79 0.54
CA LEU A 119 9.56 -17.50 0.01
C LEU A 119 10.88 -17.13 0.66
N GLU A 120 11.85 -16.74 -0.16
CA GLU A 120 13.05 -16.06 0.28
C GLU A 120 13.27 -14.81 -0.57
N LEU A 121 13.19 -13.65 0.07
CA LEU A 121 13.51 -12.37 -0.54
C LEU A 121 14.97 -12.08 -0.23
N ALA A 122 15.80 -11.94 -1.26
CA ALA A 122 17.12 -11.35 -1.09
C ALA A 122 16.91 -9.97 -0.46
N THR A 123 17.44 -9.75 0.74
CA THR A 123 17.29 -8.48 1.46
C THR A 123 17.61 -7.33 0.51
N PRO A 124 16.62 -6.52 0.07
CA PRO A 124 16.95 -5.32 -0.64
C PRO A 124 17.78 -4.46 0.30
N ILE A 125 18.77 -3.75 -0.24
CA ILE A 125 19.31 -2.56 0.40
C ILE A 125 18.13 -1.61 0.48
N TRP A 126 17.39 -1.65 1.58
CA TRP A 126 16.37 -0.68 1.90
C TRP A 126 17.09 0.65 2.00
N SER A 127 17.18 1.39 0.89
CA SER A 127 17.71 2.75 0.86
C SER A 127 16.91 3.69 1.77
N ILE A 128 15.77 3.23 2.29
CA ILE A 128 14.97 3.86 3.32
C ILE A 128 15.23 3.14 4.65
N HIS A 129 16.36 3.46 5.31
CA HIS A 129 16.69 2.99 6.67
C HIS A 129 15.64 3.36 7.75
N ASP A 130 14.61 4.12 7.39
CA ASP A 130 13.57 4.61 8.29
C ASP A 130 12.15 4.27 7.80
N SER A 131 11.90 2.99 7.55
CA SER A 131 10.58 2.49 7.17
C SER A 131 10.19 1.27 7.99
N PHE A 132 8.90 1.09 8.30
CA PHE A 132 8.43 -0.16 8.91
C PHE A 132 8.56 -1.36 7.95
N LEU A 133 8.62 -1.10 6.64
CA LEU A 133 8.73 -2.15 5.63
C LEU A 133 9.98 -3.01 5.81
N VAL A 134 11.07 -2.46 6.38
CA VAL A 134 12.32 -3.21 6.65
C VAL A 134 12.12 -4.35 7.65
N TYR A 135 11.01 -4.33 8.40
CA TYR A 135 10.62 -5.35 9.37
C TYR A 135 9.61 -6.36 8.80
N LEU A 136 9.23 -6.25 7.53
CA LEU A 136 8.43 -7.30 6.87
C LEU A 136 9.27 -8.58 6.72
N PRO A 137 8.66 -9.77 6.86
CA PRO A 137 9.39 -11.03 6.72
C PRO A 137 10.02 -11.17 5.33
N THR A 138 11.33 -11.39 5.28
CA THR A 138 12.05 -11.75 4.06
C THR A 138 12.03 -13.24 3.79
N ARG A 139 11.55 -14.04 4.75
CA ARG A 139 11.41 -15.48 4.61
C ARG A 139 10.04 -15.93 5.07
N ALA A 140 9.44 -16.87 4.35
CA ALA A 140 8.21 -17.52 4.76
C ALA A 140 8.22 -18.99 4.35
N GLN A 141 7.67 -19.84 5.22
CA GLN A 141 7.50 -21.26 4.94
C GLN A 141 6.31 -21.50 4.01
N ALA A 142 6.44 -22.54 3.19
CA ALA A 142 5.37 -23.06 2.37
C ALA A 142 4.12 -23.38 3.21
N LYS A 143 2.96 -23.01 2.68
CA LYS A 143 1.66 -23.43 3.22
C LYS A 143 1.03 -24.48 2.29
N LYS A 144 -0.09 -25.08 2.73
CA LYS A 144 -0.87 -25.96 1.85
C LYS A 144 -1.31 -25.18 0.60
N PRO A 145 -0.99 -25.66 -0.62
CA PRO A 145 -1.37 -24.97 -1.85
C PRO A 145 -2.88 -24.76 -1.95
N LYS A 146 -3.28 -23.59 -2.45
CA LYS A 146 -4.65 -23.20 -2.79
C LYS A 146 -4.73 -22.88 -4.28
N GLN A 147 -4.42 -23.88 -5.12
CA GLN A 147 -4.31 -23.78 -6.59
C GLN A 147 -5.49 -23.04 -7.23
N ARG A 148 -6.73 -23.33 -6.84
CA ARG A 148 -7.94 -22.67 -7.38
C ARG A 148 -7.96 -21.17 -7.09
N VAL A 149 -7.58 -20.76 -5.87
CA VAL A 149 -7.53 -19.36 -5.47
C VAL A 149 -6.40 -18.65 -6.22
N LEU A 150 -5.23 -19.28 -6.31
CA LEU A 150 -4.09 -18.76 -7.07
C LEU A 150 -4.43 -18.58 -8.56
N GLN A 151 -5.10 -19.55 -9.18
CA GLN A 151 -5.50 -19.47 -10.57
C GLN A 151 -6.48 -18.32 -10.80
N LYS A 152 -7.52 -18.20 -9.96
CA LYS A 152 -8.47 -17.08 -10.03
C LYS A 152 -7.76 -15.73 -9.91
N PHE A 153 -6.81 -15.63 -8.98
CA PHE A 153 -5.96 -14.45 -8.80
C PHE A 153 -5.16 -14.11 -10.08
N LEU A 154 -4.42 -15.09 -10.63
CA LEU A 154 -3.61 -14.90 -11.84
C LEU A 154 -4.46 -14.56 -13.08
N CYS A 155 -5.71 -15.07 -13.13
CA CYS A 155 -6.66 -14.74 -14.18
C CYS A 155 -7.15 -13.29 -14.11
N VAL A 156 -7.31 -12.73 -12.92
CA VAL A 156 -7.75 -11.34 -12.71
C VAL A 156 -6.59 -10.36 -12.86
N CYS A 157 -5.35 -10.79 -12.61
CA CYS A 157 -4.12 -9.99 -12.68
C CYS A 157 -3.15 -10.46 -13.80
N PRO A 158 -3.54 -10.41 -15.10
CA PRO A 158 -2.85 -11.19 -16.13
C PRO A 158 -1.51 -10.61 -16.66
N GLN A 159 -1.17 -9.34 -16.40
CA GLN A 159 -0.08 -8.67 -17.14
C GLN A 159 1.10 -8.20 -16.29
N ASP A 160 0.85 -7.66 -15.09
CA ASP A 160 1.92 -7.29 -14.16
C ASP A 160 1.47 -7.49 -12.72
N ILE A 161 1.89 -8.58 -12.10
CA ILE A 161 1.56 -8.84 -10.70
C ILE A 161 2.24 -7.81 -9.79
N SER A 162 3.26 -7.08 -10.23
CA SER A 162 4.00 -6.10 -9.40
C SER A 162 3.09 -5.00 -8.85
N PHE A 163 1.97 -4.74 -9.52
CA PHE A 163 0.96 -3.76 -9.12
C PHE A 163 -0.38 -4.45 -8.86
N VAL A 164 -0.36 -5.52 -8.05
CA VAL A 164 -1.54 -6.34 -7.74
C VAL A 164 -2.78 -5.56 -7.28
N HIS A 165 -2.57 -4.42 -6.62
CA HIS A 165 -3.66 -3.53 -6.19
C HIS A 165 -4.46 -2.94 -7.36
N GLU A 166 -3.87 -2.87 -8.56
CA GLU A 166 -4.54 -2.38 -9.77
C GLU A 166 -5.49 -3.42 -10.36
N CYS A 167 -5.47 -4.67 -9.89
CA CYS A 167 -6.29 -5.74 -10.43
C CYS A 167 -7.13 -6.47 -9.37
N ASP A 168 -6.76 -6.48 -8.09
CA ASP A 168 -7.53 -7.11 -7.01
C ASP A 168 -7.45 -6.30 -5.70
N TYR A 169 -8.54 -6.29 -4.91
CA TYR A 169 -8.63 -5.62 -3.60
C TYR A 169 -7.97 -6.44 -2.47
N GLY A 170 -7.08 -7.34 -2.86
CA GLY A 170 -6.49 -8.35 -2.01
C GLY A 170 -7.19 -9.71 -2.15
N VAL A 171 -6.39 -10.76 -2.13
CA VAL A 171 -6.88 -12.13 -2.10
C VAL A 171 -7.33 -12.46 -0.68
N PRO A 172 -8.61 -12.79 -0.41
CA PRO A 172 -9.13 -12.97 0.95
C PRO A 172 -8.31 -13.93 1.80
N ASP A 173 -7.82 -15.01 1.18
CA ASP A 173 -6.97 -16.02 1.79
C ASP A 173 -5.62 -15.48 2.31
N ILE A 174 -5.16 -14.33 1.80
CA ILE A 174 -3.89 -13.70 2.16
C ILE A 174 -4.07 -12.54 3.14
N ILE A 175 -5.27 -11.99 3.29
CA ILE A 175 -5.52 -10.86 4.20
C ILE A 175 -5.08 -11.15 5.65
N PRO A 176 -5.32 -12.35 6.23
CA PRO A 176 -4.78 -12.68 7.56
C PRO A 176 -3.25 -12.62 7.63
N THR A 177 -2.56 -13.01 6.56
CA THR A 177 -1.09 -12.91 6.46
C THR A 177 -0.66 -11.44 6.40
N ILE A 178 -1.26 -10.62 5.51
CA ILE A 178 -0.99 -9.17 5.40
C ILE A 178 -1.16 -8.51 6.78
N ARG A 179 -2.31 -8.70 7.41
CA ARG A 179 -2.66 -8.13 8.71
C ARG A 179 -1.64 -8.49 9.78
N ARG A 180 -1.27 -9.76 9.90
CA ARG A 180 -0.29 -10.19 10.89
C ARG A 180 1.09 -9.59 10.62
N GLU A 181 1.57 -9.68 9.38
CA GLU A 181 2.93 -9.27 9.01
C GLU A 181 3.11 -7.76 9.13
N VAL A 182 2.14 -6.96 8.64
CA VAL A 182 2.15 -5.50 8.80
C VAL A 182 2.15 -5.08 10.26
N ARG A 183 1.27 -5.66 11.09
CA ARG A 183 1.15 -5.25 12.50
C ARG A 183 2.41 -5.59 13.29
N ILE A 184 3.01 -6.77 13.04
CA ILE A 184 4.30 -7.14 13.64
C ILE A 184 5.39 -6.17 13.17
N ALA A 185 5.45 -5.85 11.88
CA ALA A 185 6.44 -4.94 11.32
C ALA A 185 6.31 -3.51 11.89
N LEU A 186 5.09 -3.00 12.04
CA LEU A 186 4.82 -1.71 12.69
C LEU A 186 5.25 -1.72 14.16
N GLN A 187 4.95 -2.80 14.90
CA GLN A 187 5.38 -2.94 16.29
C GLN A 187 6.91 -2.98 16.42
N GLN A 188 7.59 -3.76 15.58
CA GLN A 188 9.05 -3.84 15.57
C GLN A 188 9.70 -2.52 15.17
N TYR A 189 9.13 -1.82 14.17
CA TYR A 189 9.55 -0.47 13.80
C TYR A 189 9.39 0.49 14.97
N ALA A 190 8.24 0.48 15.65
CA ALA A 190 7.99 1.29 16.83
C ALA A 190 9.00 1.01 17.95
N ASP A 191 9.26 -0.26 18.23
CA ASP A 191 10.17 -0.69 19.28
C ASP A 191 11.64 -0.37 18.95
N ALA A 192 12.03 -0.43 17.69
CA ALA A 192 13.38 -0.06 17.26
C ALA A 192 13.58 1.46 17.21
N LYS A 193 12.61 2.20 16.65
CA LYS A 193 12.67 3.66 16.47
C LYS A 193 12.56 4.39 17.79
N PHE A 194 11.70 3.90 18.69
CA PHE A 194 11.40 4.55 19.96
C PHE A 194 11.94 3.77 21.16
N LYS A 195 12.83 2.78 20.96
CA LYS A 195 13.61 2.21 22.06
C LYS A 195 14.35 3.35 22.73
N THR A 196 13.97 3.63 23.97
CA THR A 196 14.61 4.61 24.82
C THR A 196 16.12 4.29 24.82
N LYS A 197 16.97 5.26 24.47
CA LYS A 197 18.40 5.21 24.82
C LYS A 197 18.50 5.29 26.35
N ARG A 198 18.14 4.21 27.05
CA ARG A 198 18.37 4.06 28.50
C ARG A 198 19.82 3.65 28.79
N LEU A 199 20.66 3.48 27.76
CA LEU A 199 21.98 2.85 27.84
C LEU A 199 23.18 3.78 27.58
N ASN A 200 23.07 5.10 27.79
CA ASN A 200 24.26 5.98 27.85
C ASN A 200 24.43 6.70 29.22
N ASN A 201 23.85 6.15 30.29
CA ASN A 201 24.09 6.66 31.66
C ASN A 201 25.15 5.88 32.44
N LEU A 202 26.02 5.11 31.77
CA LEU A 202 27.28 4.68 32.36
C LEU A 202 28.39 5.59 31.84
N HIS A 203 28.82 6.47 32.75
CA HIS A 203 30.01 7.33 32.75
C HIS A 203 29.91 8.73 32.11
N GLY A 204 29.71 9.72 32.99
CA GLY A 204 30.61 10.88 32.99
C GLY A 204 30.09 12.25 32.57
N TRP A 205 28.78 12.52 32.55
CA TRP A 205 28.28 13.86 32.20
C TRP A 205 27.24 14.36 33.20
N GLY A 206 27.48 15.57 33.72
CA GLY A 206 26.82 16.17 34.90
C GLY A 206 25.29 16.27 34.85
N ASN A 207 24.69 16.24 36.04
CA ASN A 207 23.26 16.05 36.28
C ASN A 207 22.34 17.15 35.70
N GLU A 208 22.85 18.35 35.42
CA GLU A 208 22.01 19.52 35.10
C GLU A 208 21.53 19.58 33.64
N ARG A 209 22.30 19.09 32.66
CA ARG A 209 21.82 19.00 31.25
C ARG A 209 20.90 17.80 31.00
N ARG A 210 20.87 16.84 31.92
CA ARG A 210 20.10 15.60 31.80
C ARG A 210 18.61 15.82 32.14
N LEU A 211 18.29 16.76 33.03
CA LEU A 211 16.90 17.17 33.28
C LEU A 211 16.31 17.92 32.08
N PHE A 212 17.08 18.82 31.45
CA PHE A 212 16.58 19.61 30.33
C PHE A 212 16.22 18.74 29.11
N TRP A 213 17.06 17.77 28.74
CA TRP A 213 16.74 16.87 27.62
C TRP A 213 15.62 15.88 27.92
N ASN A 214 15.51 15.35 29.15
CA ASN A 214 14.45 14.40 29.49
C ASN A 214 13.05 15.03 29.52
N ILE A 215 12.95 16.31 29.88
CA ILE A 215 11.67 17.04 29.91
C ILE A 215 11.22 17.42 28.48
N PHE A 216 12.13 17.83 27.59
CA PHE A 216 11.75 18.29 26.25
C PHE A 216 11.78 17.23 25.13
N SER A 217 12.35 16.04 25.37
CA SER A 217 12.45 14.99 24.33
C SER A 217 11.89 13.61 24.71
N GLY A 218 11.43 13.45 25.96
CA GLY A 218 10.76 12.23 26.42
C GLY A 218 9.35 12.08 25.86
N ASP A 219 8.54 13.14 25.94
CA ASP A 219 7.13 13.11 25.55
C ASP A 219 6.94 12.94 24.03
N SER A 220 7.72 13.62 23.20
CA SER A 220 7.51 13.59 21.74
C SER A 220 7.76 12.21 21.12
N ARG A 221 8.69 11.42 21.66
CA ARG A 221 8.98 10.06 21.16
C ARG A 221 7.94 9.04 21.59
N GLN A 222 7.52 9.10 22.86
CA GLN A 222 6.46 8.24 23.36
C GLN A 222 5.14 8.56 22.69
N GLU A 223 4.85 9.84 22.45
CA GLU A 223 3.69 10.30 21.71
C GLU A 223 3.75 9.84 20.24
N SER A 224 4.88 9.96 19.57
CA SER A 224 5.06 9.41 18.21
C SER A 224 4.85 7.88 18.16
N LYS A 225 5.30 7.15 19.19
CA LYS A 225 5.04 5.70 19.32
C LYS A 225 3.56 5.42 19.50
N ARG A 226 2.89 6.13 20.40
CA ARG A 226 1.44 6.00 20.63
C ARG A 226 0.66 6.30 19.35
N GLN A 227 1.07 7.32 18.60
CA GLN A 227 0.46 7.68 17.32
C GLN A 227 0.64 6.60 16.25
N LEU A 228 1.87 6.11 16.07
CA LEU A 228 2.18 5.01 15.15
C LEU A 228 1.37 3.75 15.46
N LEU A 229 1.17 3.46 16.76
CA LEU A 229 0.47 2.25 17.21
C LEU A 229 -1.04 2.48 17.44
N GLY A 230 -1.57 3.66 17.14
CA GLY A 230 -2.98 4.01 17.34
C GLY A 230 -3.45 3.93 18.80
N GLN A 231 -2.55 4.10 19.78
CA GLN A 231 -2.84 3.98 21.22
C GLN A 231 -3.51 5.23 21.83
N PHE A 232 -4.00 6.12 20.99
CA PHE A 232 -4.72 7.32 21.38
C PHE A 232 -6.19 7.31 20.94
N TYR A 233 -6.60 6.29 20.15
CA TYR A 233 -7.99 6.11 19.76
C TYR A 233 -8.78 5.45 20.88
N ASP A 234 -9.96 5.98 21.17
CA ASP A 234 -11.02 5.27 21.85
C ASP A 234 -11.78 4.35 20.89
N LYS A 235 -12.49 3.36 21.43
CA LYS A 235 -13.14 2.29 20.65
C LYS A 235 -14.14 2.80 19.60
N ASP A 236 -14.82 3.89 19.89
CA ASP A 236 -15.87 4.46 19.03
C ASP A 236 -15.35 5.59 18.14
N ASP A 237 -14.05 5.94 18.26
CA ASP A 237 -13.43 6.97 17.43
C ASP A 237 -13.35 6.53 15.97
N TRP A 238 -13.34 7.54 15.10
CA TRP A 238 -13.19 7.38 13.67
C TRP A 238 -11.93 8.06 13.17
N LEU A 239 -11.25 7.44 12.22
CA LEU A 239 -10.22 8.05 11.41
C LEU A 239 -10.75 8.21 9.99
N ILE A 240 -10.75 9.43 9.47
CA ILE A 240 -11.03 9.73 8.06
C ILE A 240 -9.70 9.99 7.36
N TYR A 241 -9.44 9.26 6.28
CA TYR A 241 -8.27 9.47 5.44
C TYR A 241 -8.63 10.06 4.09
N ASP A 242 -8.54 11.38 3.99
CA ASP A 242 -8.75 12.09 2.74
C ASP A 242 -7.46 12.15 1.95
N ARG A 243 -7.31 11.29 0.94
CA ARG A 243 -6.23 11.47 -0.02
C ARG A 243 -6.54 12.68 -0.91
N CYS A 244 -5.89 13.79 -0.59
CA CYS A 244 -5.96 15.06 -1.33
C CYS A 244 -5.21 15.00 -2.68
N GLN A 245 -5.68 14.17 -3.63
CA GLN A 245 -5.15 14.08 -5.01
C GLN A 245 -6.22 14.36 -6.07
N ILE A 246 -7.17 15.23 -5.71
CA ILE A 246 -8.30 15.57 -6.55
C ILE A 246 -7.78 16.35 -7.76
N LEU A 247 -8.08 15.83 -8.96
CA LEU A 247 -7.62 16.34 -10.26
C LEU A 247 -6.15 16.09 -10.64
N ASP A 248 -5.38 15.26 -9.92
CA ASP A 248 -3.96 15.03 -10.24
C ASP A 248 -3.67 13.63 -10.81
N HIS A 249 -4.52 12.63 -10.50
CA HIS A 249 -4.29 11.24 -10.91
C HIS A 249 -5.48 10.64 -11.66
N VAL A 250 -5.21 9.73 -12.62
CA VAL A 250 -6.25 9.06 -13.42
C VAL A 250 -7.03 8.03 -12.61
N LEU A 251 -6.44 7.36 -11.63
CA LEU A 251 -7.13 6.32 -10.84
C LEU A 251 -7.67 6.81 -9.50
N HIS A 252 -7.43 8.07 -9.12
CA HIS A 252 -7.88 8.59 -7.83
C HIS A 252 -9.16 9.41 -7.99
N GLY A 253 -10.11 9.15 -7.10
CA GLY A 253 -11.37 9.86 -7.03
C GLY A 253 -11.77 10.09 -5.58
N PHE A 254 -12.70 11.01 -5.37
CA PHE A 254 -13.17 11.39 -4.04
C PHE A 254 -14.67 11.18 -3.92
N GLY A 255 -15.12 10.52 -2.86
CA GLY A 255 -16.54 10.24 -2.64
C GLY A 255 -17.30 11.51 -2.31
N THR A 256 -18.59 11.58 -2.66
CA THR A 256 -19.45 12.72 -2.29
C THR A 256 -19.82 12.70 -0.81
N LEU A 257 -20.48 13.77 -0.32
CA LEU A 257 -20.85 13.90 1.10
C LEU A 257 -21.67 12.71 1.65
N SER A 258 -22.45 12.05 0.80
CA SER A 258 -23.23 10.86 1.18
C SER A 258 -22.39 9.71 1.74
N VAL A 259 -21.10 9.64 1.37
CA VAL A 259 -20.17 8.62 1.90
C VAL A 259 -20.00 8.73 3.41
N TYR A 260 -20.09 9.93 3.97
CA TYR A 260 -19.92 10.17 5.40
C TYR A 260 -21.15 9.75 6.22
N ASP A 261 -22.24 9.33 5.56
CA ASP A 261 -23.45 8.78 6.22
C ASP A 261 -23.19 7.46 6.95
N VAL A 262 -22.05 6.82 6.69
CA VAL A 262 -21.62 5.62 7.40
C VAL A 262 -21.18 5.89 8.83
N ILE A 263 -20.86 7.15 9.15
CA ILE A 263 -20.55 7.61 10.50
C ILE A 263 -21.89 7.71 11.27
N PRO A 264 -22.02 7.07 12.45
CA PRO A 264 -23.25 7.11 13.24
C PRO A 264 -23.67 8.55 13.54
N SER A 265 -24.95 8.88 13.36
CA SER A 265 -25.49 10.23 13.65
C SER A 265 -25.62 10.55 15.15
N ASN A 266 -25.44 9.54 15.99
CA ASN A 266 -25.71 9.59 17.42
C ASN A 266 -24.48 9.06 18.18
N GLY A 267 -24.20 9.65 19.35
CA GLY A 267 -23.07 9.28 20.21
C GLY A 267 -22.17 10.47 20.52
N SER A 268 -21.12 10.21 21.29
CA SER A 268 -20.04 11.15 21.60
C SER A 268 -18.73 10.43 21.33
N PHE A 269 -18.04 10.81 20.27
CA PHE A 269 -16.78 10.22 19.84
C PHE A 269 -15.92 11.26 19.11
N THR A 270 -14.65 10.95 18.92
CA THR A 270 -13.72 11.81 18.19
C THR A 270 -13.58 11.32 16.75
N ILE A 271 -13.63 12.27 15.82
CA ILE A 271 -13.24 12.04 14.42
C ILE A 271 -11.86 12.65 14.23
N TYR A 272 -10.89 11.81 13.93
CA TYR A 272 -9.58 12.22 13.49
C TYR A 272 -9.58 12.37 11.98
N SER A 273 -9.29 13.58 11.49
CA SER A 273 -9.13 13.86 10.07
C SER A 273 -7.66 13.83 9.71
N LEU A 274 -7.26 12.91 8.85
CA LEU A 274 -5.91 12.85 8.29
C LEU A 274 -5.98 13.22 6.81
N SER A 275 -5.55 14.43 6.48
CA SER A 275 -5.23 14.79 5.11
C SER A 275 -4.00 13.99 4.70
N GLY A 276 -4.12 13.10 3.72
CA GLY A 276 -2.93 12.54 3.07
C GLY A 276 -2.14 13.63 2.35
N ARG A 277 -1.07 13.22 1.65
CA ARG A 277 -0.24 14.15 0.87
C ARG A 277 -1.12 15.06 0.03
N LYS A 278 -1.00 16.38 0.28
CA LYS A 278 -1.53 17.45 -0.56
C LYS A 278 -0.76 17.46 -1.88
N GLU A 279 -1.08 16.55 -2.78
CA GLU A 279 -0.52 16.46 -4.13
C GLU A 279 -1.58 17.03 -5.10
N GLY A 280 -1.20 18.03 -5.90
CA GLY A 280 -2.12 18.74 -6.82
C GLY A 280 -2.49 20.16 -6.37
N LEU A 281 -3.69 20.63 -6.76
CA LEU A 281 -4.20 21.97 -6.46
C LEU A 281 -4.63 22.10 -4.98
N GLY A 282 -3.66 22.12 -4.07
CA GLY A 282 -3.86 21.98 -2.61
C GLY A 282 -5.00 22.79 -1.97
N VAL A 283 -5.37 23.94 -2.53
CA VAL A 283 -6.52 24.77 -2.08
C VAL A 283 -7.84 24.00 -2.13
N LEU A 284 -8.05 23.18 -3.16
CA LEU A 284 -9.33 22.46 -3.33
C LEU A 284 -9.57 21.44 -2.21
N CYS A 285 -8.51 20.82 -1.66
CA CYS A 285 -8.70 19.82 -0.62
C CYS A 285 -9.13 20.44 0.71
N ASP A 286 -8.54 21.59 1.06
CA ASP A 286 -8.88 22.27 2.31
C ASP A 286 -10.35 22.71 2.30
N GLU A 287 -10.84 23.25 1.17
CA GLU A 287 -12.25 23.61 0.97
C GLU A 287 -13.19 22.39 1.06
N LEU A 288 -12.82 21.25 0.47
CA LEU A 288 -13.63 20.02 0.55
C LEU A 288 -13.67 19.42 1.96
N GLN A 289 -12.55 19.49 2.69
CA GLN A 289 -12.46 19.04 4.07
C GLN A 289 -13.28 19.92 5.00
N GLU A 290 -13.32 21.23 4.76
CA GLU A 290 -14.20 22.16 5.47
C GLU A 290 -15.68 21.83 5.22
N ILE A 291 -16.08 21.70 3.95
CA ILE A 291 -17.46 21.31 3.58
C ILE A 291 -17.86 19.98 4.25
N ARG A 292 -16.96 18.99 4.25
CA ARG A 292 -17.16 17.71 4.95
C ARG A 292 -17.30 17.90 6.46
N ASN A 293 -16.41 18.67 7.08
CA ASN A 293 -16.43 18.91 8.53
C ASN A 293 -17.77 19.53 8.95
N ASP A 294 -18.26 20.50 8.19
CA ASP A 294 -19.53 21.16 8.44
C ASP A 294 -20.71 20.20 8.25
N TYR A 295 -20.69 19.38 7.20
CA TYR A 295 -21.68 18.32 7.00
C TYR A 295 -21.73 17.36 8.20
N ILE A 296 -20.58 16.86 8.65
CA ILE A 296 -20.48 15.95 9.78
C ILE A 296 -20.99 16.61 11.07
N ARG A 297 -20.54 17.84 11.38
CA ARG A 297 -20.97 18.59 12.58
C ARG A 297 -22.47 18.86 12.58
N SER A 298 -23.05 19.20 11.42
CA SER A 298 -24.48 19.45 11.31
C SER A 298 -25.33 18.21 11.66
N ARG A 299 -24.81 17.02 11.36
CA ARG A 299 -25.46 15.73 11.67
C ARG A 299 -25.09 15.17 13.03
N ASN A 300 -23.99 15.63 13.61
CA ASN A 300 -23.38 15.09 14.83
C ASN A 300 -22.91 16.23 15.75
N PRO A 301 -23.82 16.93 16.45
CA PRO A 301 -23.45 18.08 17.25
C PRO A 301 -22.50 17.76 18.43
N ASN A 302 -22.43 16.49 18.85
CA ASN A 302 -21.61 16.03 19.97
C ASN A 302 -20.26 15.43 19.54
N VAL A 303 -19.93 15.47 18.25
CA VAL A 303 -18.67 14.92 17.75
C VAL A 303 -17.58 15.98 17.76
N THR A 304 -16.41 15.61 18.28
CA THR A 304 -15.20 16.44 18.16
C THR A 304 -14.44 16.02 16.91
N ILE A 305 -14.19 16.96 15.99
CA ILE A 305 -13.32 16.71 14.83
C ILE A 305 -11.93 17.26 15.14
N PHE A 306 -10.92 16.40 15.13
CA PHE A 306 -9.52 16.73 15.36
C PHE A 306 -8.70 16.53 14.08
N GLU A 307 -8.07 17.59 13.60
CA GLU A 307 -7.18 17.50 12.43
C GLU A 307 -5.80 17.01 12.85
N LEU A 308 -5.45 15.82 12.36
CA LEU A 308 -4.11 15.26 12.56
C LEU A 308 -3.15 15.96 11.61
N GLN A 309 -2.11 16.58 12.18
CA GLN A 309 -0.98 17.06 11.40
C GLN A 309 -0.32 15.89 10.67
N GLU A 310 -0.02 16.08 9.38
CA GLU A 310 0.77 15.13 8.60
C GLU A 310 2.07 14.84 9.36
N SER A 311 2.36 13.55 9.52
CA SER A 311 3.57 13.10 10.19
C SER A 311 4.50 12.51 9.14
N ASN A 312 5.32 11.55 9.55
CA ASN A 312 5.96 10.68 8.58
C ASN A 312 4.96 9.60 8.10
N ARG A 313 5.13 9.17 6.86
CA ARG A 313 4.34 8.11 6.22
C ARG A 313 4.23 6.79 6.99
N ASN A 314 5.19 6.46 7.88
CA ASN A 314 5.08 5.27 8.72
C ASN A 314 4.05 5.47 9.83
N VAL A 315 4.09 6.63 10.50
CA VAL A 315 3.14 7.01 11.56
C VAL A 315 1.73 7.07 10.98
N ASP A 316 1.56 7.72 9.83
CA ASP A 316 0.25 7.82 9.18
C ASP A 316 -0.27 6.45 8.74
N PHE A 317 0.60 5.57 8.24
CA PHE A 317 0.20 4.21 7.88
C PHE A 317 -0.21 3.43 9.14
N GLY A 318 0.53 3.60 10.22
CA GLY A 318 0.23 3.00 11.52
C GLY A 318 -1.08 3.48 12.12
N ARG A 319 -1.39 4.79 12.02
CA ARG A 319 -2.69 5.39 12.39
C ARG A 319 -3.82 4.70 11.65
N LEU A 320 -3.72 4.56 10.32
CA LEU A 320 -4.71 3.84 9.52
C LEU A 320 -4.83 2.37 9.89
N ALA A 321 -3.71 1.64 10.04
CA ALA A 321 -3.73 0.21 10.31
C ALA A 321 -4.24 -0.14 11.73
N ASN A 322 -4.32 0.85 12.63
CA ASN A 322 -4.75 0.67 14.02
C ASN A 322 -6.04 1.42 14.38
N ALA A 323 -6.61 2.21 13.47
CA ALA A 323 -7.86 2.92 13.73
C ALA A 323 -9.02 1.93 14.02
N PRO A 324 -9.83 2.16 15.07
CA PRO A 324 -10.93 1.27 15.41
C PRO A 324 -12.08 1.35 14.41
N ASN A 325 -12.36 2.55 13.89
CA ASN A 325 -13.21 2.78 12.74
C ASN A 325 -12.43 3.63 11.72
N LEU A 326 -12.28 3.14 10.50
CA LEU A 326 -11.55 3.79 9.42
C LEU A 326 -12.48 4.07 8.25
N LEU A 327 -12.55 5.32 7.82
CA LEU A 327 -13.20 5.74 6.58
C LEU A 327 -12.14 6.22 5.58
N ILE A 328 -12.11 5.59 4.40
CA ILE A 328 -11.28 6.01 3.27
C ILE A 328 -12.23 6.48 2.15
N PRO A 329 -12.63 7.77 2.13
CA PRO A 329 -13.50 8.35 1.11
C PRO A 329 -12.75 8.70 -0.18
N SER A 330 -11.54 8.15 -0.38
CA SER A 330 -10.75 8.32 -1.60
C SER A 330 -10.51 6.98 -2.30
N ALA A 331 -10.79 6.92 -3.60
CA ALA A 331 -10.52 5.77 -4.46
C ALA A 331 -9.04 5.69 -4.85
N GLY A 332 -8.54 4.45 -5.03
CA GLY A 332 -7.33 4.15 -5.79
C GLY A 332 -5.99 4.31 -5.04
N SER A 333 -5.99 4.51 -3.73
CA SER A 333 -4.74 4.69 -2.97
C SER A 333 -4.09 3.43 -2.44
N THR A 334 -3.16 2.83 -3.17
CA THR A 334 -2.50 1.57 -2.80
C THR A 334 -1.99 1.52 -1.36
N TRP A 335 -1.45 2.64 -0.87
CA TRP A 335 -1.05 2.82 0.51
C TRP A 335 -2.22 2.66 1.50
N ALA A 336 -3.36 3.30 1.23
CA ALA A 336 -4.59 3.14 2.01
C ALA A 336 -5.19 1.73 1.90
N LEU A 337 -5.08 1.05 0.75
CA LEU A 337 -5.53 -0.35 0.61
C LEU A 337 -4.81 -1.25 1.60
N TYR A 338 -3.47 -1.24 1.61
CA TYR A 338 -2.72 -2.13 2.49
C TYR A 338 -2.91 -1.77 3.96
N ALA A 339 -3.10 -0.50 4.30
CA ALA A 339 -3.47 -0.11 5.65
C ALA A 339 -4.85 -0.65 6.04
N ALA A 340 -5.85 -0.56 5.15
CA ALA A 340 -7.18 -1.13 5.33
C ALA A 340 -7.14 -2.66 5.50
N LEU A 341 -6.39 -3.36 4.66
CA LEU A 341 -6.22 -4.82 4.78
C LEU A 341 -5.52 -5.22 6.09
N ALA A 342 -4.61 -4.38 6.59
CA ALA A 342 -3.95 -4.59 7.87
C ALA A 342 -4.80 -4.22 9.09
N ASN A 343 -5.87 -3.45 8.89
CA ASN A 343 -6.74 -2.98 9.96
C ASN A 343 -7.66 -4.12 10.46
N VAL A 344 -7.82 -4.18 11.79
CA VAL A 344 -8.66 -5.17 12.52
C VAL A 344 -10.01 -4.59 12.97
N GLY A 345 -10.11 -3.28 13.07
CA GLY A 345 -11.34 -2.54 13.32
C GLY A 345 -12.25 -2.49 12.11
N ARG A 346 -13.30 -1.68 12.18
CA ARG A 346 -14.24 -1.47 11.09
C ARG A 346 -13.58 -0.59 10.03
N VAL A 347 -13.58 -1.03 8.79
CA VAL A 347 -13.11 -0.27 7.64
C VAL A 347 -14.25 -0.04 6.67
N VAL A 348 -14.44 1.19 6.26
CA VAL A 348 -15.34 1.59 5.18
C VAL A 348 -14.53 2.34 4.15
N MET A 349 -14.61 1.92 2.89
CA MET A 349 -13.82 2.52 1.83
C MET A 349 -14.58 2.60 0.51
N LEU A 350 -14.11 3.48 -0.37
CA LEU A 350 -14.54 3.51 -1.75
C LEU A 350 -13.87 2.41 -2.59
N PRO A 351 -14.48 2.03 -3.72
CA PRO A 351 -13.80 1.18 -4.68
C PRO A 351 -12.51 1.86 -5.20
N PHE A 352 -11.47 1.06 -5.38
CA PHE A 352 -10.19 1.40 -6.01
C PHE A 352 -10.23 1.49 -7.53
N GLN A 353 -11.12 0.73 -8.15
CA GLN A 353 -11.30 0.70 -9.59
C GLN A 353 -12.65 1.29 -9.95
N THR A 354 -12.68 2.04 -11.05
CA THR A 354 -13.91 2.56 -11.66
C THR A 354 -14.80 1.45 -12.23
N ASP A 355 -14.19 0.34 -12.63
CA ASP A 355 -14.88 -0.73 -13.35
C ASP A 355 -15.37 -1.77 -12.35
N ASN A 356 -16.61 -1.61 -11.93
CA ASN A 356 -17.37 -2.41 -10.93
C ASN A 356 -17.37 -3.93 -11.12
N HIS A 357 -16.71 -4.49 -12.13
CA HIS A 357 -17.07 -5.80 -12.62
C HIS A 357 -16.54 -6.98 -11.82
N ARG A 358 -15.54 -6.85 -10.94
CA ARG A 358 -14.99 -8.04 -10.26
C ARG A 358 -14.45 -7.79 -8.85
N LEU A 359 -15.27 -7.22 -7.95
CA LEU A 359 -15.14 -7.54 -6.51
C LEU A 359 -15.56 -9.00 -6.28
N SER A 360 -14.80 -9.93 -6.86
CA SER A 360 -15.07 -11.36 -6.87
C SER A 360 -14.55 -12.05 -5.60
N SER A 361 -13.86 -11.30 -4.74
CA SER A 361 -13.26 -11.69 -3.49
C SER A 361 -14.16 -11.26 -2.32
N LYS A 362 -14.61 -12.22 -1.51
CA LYS A 362 -15.27 -11.92 -0.23
C LYS A 362 -14.25 -11.26 0.69
N LEU A 363 -14.28 -9.93 0.80
CA LEU A 363 -13.50 -9.21 1.79
C LEU A 363 -13.90 -9.66 3.21
N PRO A 364 -13.01 -9.51 4.21
CA PRO A 364 -13.35 -9.80 5.59
C PRO A 364 -14.57 -8.99 6.03
N PRO A 365 -15.39 -9.51 6.95
CA PRO A 365 -16.62 -8.84 7.39
C PRO A 365 -16.39 -7.46 8.02
N ASN A 366 -15.16 -7.18 8.49
CA ASN A 366 -14.80 -5.88 9.03
C ASN A 366 -14.51 -4.81 7.95
N ILE A 367 -14.46 -5.17 6.66
CA ILE A 367 -14.20 -4.26 5.54
C ILE A 367 -15.45 -4.15 4.66
N LYS A 368 -16.00 -2.94 4.56
CA LYS A 368 -17.13 -2.60 3.70
C LYS A 368 -16.67 -1.69 2.56
N VAL A 369 -16.94 -2.10 1.32
CA VAL A 369 -16.73 -1.24 0.14
C VAL A 369 -18.06 -0.63 -0.28
N LEU A 370 -18.10 0.70 -0.42
CA LEU A 370 -19.30 1.43 -0.85
C LEU A 370 -19.39 1.46 -2.38
N GLN A 371 -19.82 0.36 -2.99
CA GLN A 371 -19.91 0.21 -4.45
C GLN A 371 -20.90 1.19 -5.11
N ASN A 372 -21.93 1.62 -4.37
CA ASN A 372 -22.96 2.54 -4.87
C ASN A 372 -22.68 4.01 -4.52
N ALA A 373 -21.51 4.31 -3.95
CA ALA A 373 -21.15 5.70 -3.66
C ALA A 373 -20.81 6.43 -4.96
N THR A 374 -21.26 7.67 -5.07
CA THR A 374 -20.79 8.57 -6.12
C THR A 374 -19.34 8.96 -5.83
N VAL A 375 -18.46 8.76 -6.82
CA VAL A 375 -17.04 9.11 -6.73
C VAL A 375 -16.70 10.12 -7.82
N ILE A 376 -16.16 11.27 -7.44
CA ILE A 376 -15.72 12.32 -8.35
C ILE A 376 -14.29 12.02 -8.76
N TYR A 377 -14.09 11.61 -10.01
CA TYR A 377 -12.78 11.43 -10.62
C TYR A 377 -12.34 12.67 -11.38
N ASN A 378 -11.04 12.70 -11.73
CA ASN A 378 -10.50 13.78 -12.55
C ASN A 378 -11.14 13.78 -13.96
N PRO A 379 -11.93 14.82 -14.32
CA PRO A 379 -12.60 14.89 -15.62
C PRO A 379 -11.62 14.91 -16.79
N LYS A 380 -10.36 15.34 -16.59
CA LYS A 380 -9.29 15.31 -17.60
C LYS A 380 -9.06 13.90 -18.16
N TYR A 381 -9.19 12.89 -17.31
CA TYR A 381 -8.95 11.51 -17.68
C TYR A 381 -10.24 10.71 -17.87
N HIS A 382 -11.37 11.25 -17.42
CA HIS A 382 -12.63 10.55 -17.33
C HIS A 382 -13.78 11.32 -17.99
N LYS A 383 -14.01 11.04 -19.28
CA LYS A 383 -14.98 11.77 -20.12
C LYS A 383 -16.42 11.69 -19.62
N GLU A 384 -16.85 10.53 -19.12
CA GLU A 384 -18.20 10.36 -18.55
C GLU A 384 -18.42 11.25 -17.32
N TYR A 385 -17.38 11.39 -16.49
CA TYR A 385 -17.43 12.28 -15.32
C TYR A 385 -17.35 13.75 -15.71
N ALA A 386 -16.56 14.10 -16.73
CA ALA A 386 -16.57 15.45 -17.28
C ALA A 386 -17.99 15.84 -17.74
N LYS A 387 -18.70 14.92 -18.41
CA LYS A 387 -20.08 15.12 -18.84
C LYS A 387 -21.05 15.25 -17.66
N LEU A 388 -20.92 14.41 -16.63
CA LEU A 388 -21.73 14.48 -15.40
C LEU A 388 -21.61 15.85 -14.73
N LEU A 389 -20.40 16.39 -14.67
CA LEU A 389 -20.10 17.70 -14.08
C LEU A 389 -20.44 18.89 -15.01
N GLY A 390 -20.93 18.63 -16.23
CA GLY A 390 -21.26 19.68 -17.20
C GLY A 390 -20.06 20.36 -17.84
N PHE A 391 -18.87 19.74 -17.83
CA PHE A 391 -17.69 20.26 -18.51
C PHE A 391 -17.78 20.06 -20.02
N SER A 392 -17.77 21.16 -20.77
CA SER A 392 -17.59 21.14 -22.24
C SER A 392 -16.14 20.86 -22.65
N ASP A 393 -15.17 21.24 -21.79
CA ASP A 393 -13.75 20.88 -21.89
C ASP A 393 -13.25 20.48 -20.48
N PRO A 394 -12.68 19.27 -20.32
CA PRO A 394 -12.09 18.82 -19.05
C PRO A 394 -11.00 19.72 -18.46
N GLN A 395 -10.35 20.57 -19.26
CA GLN A 395 -9.36 21.54 -18.78
C GLN A 395 -10.00 22.62 -17.88
N TYR A 396 -11.31 22.82 -17.95
CA TYR A 396 -12.00 23.82 -17.15
C TYR A 396 -12.17 23.44 -15.67
N ALA A 397 -11.86 22.19 -15.28
CA ALA A 397 -12.00 21.72 -13.90
C ALA A 397 -11.19 22.55 -12.88
N THR A 398 -10.14 23.23 -13.32
CA THR A 398 -9.28 24.06 -12.47
C THR A 398 -9.70 25.55 -12.41
N THR A 399 -10.66 25.96 -13.25
CA THR A 399 -11.20 27.34 -13.26
C THR A 399 -12.14 27.58 -12.08
N PRO A 400 -12.42 28.84 -11.68
CA PRO A 400 -13.40 29.13 -10.62
C PRO A 400 -14.77 28.48 -10.84
N LYS A 401 -15.30 28.55 -12.07
CA LYS A 401 -16.56 27.89 -12.44
C LYS A 401 -16.47 26.36 -12.34
N GLY A 402 -15.34 25.79 -12.74
CA GLY A 402 -15.12 24.35 -12.61
C GLY A 402 -15.04 23.88 -11.17
N LYS A 403 -14.42 24.67 -10.29
CA LYS A 403 -14.43 24.40 -8.85
C LYS A 403 -15.83 24.45 -8.25
N GLU A 404 -16.64 25.43 -8.64
CA GLU A 404 -18.04 25.53 -8.21
C GLU A 404 -18.85 24.28 -8.60
N LEU A 405 -18.75 23.83 -9.86
CA LEU A 405 -19.39 22.60 -10.32
C LEU A 405 -18.91 21.35 -9.56
N LEU A 406 -17.61 21.28 -9.24
CA LEU A 406 -17.05 20.21 -8.42
C LEU A 406 -17.62 20.25 -7.00
N PHE A 407 -17.72 21.42 -6.38
CA PHE A 407 -18.31 21.56 -5.04
C PHE A 407 -19.80 21.26 -5.01
N ASP A 408 -20.54 21.68 -6.02
CA ASP A 408 -21.97 21.38 -6.13
C ASP A 408 -22.21 19.89 -6.28
N CYS A 409 -21.42 19.21 -7.11
CA CYS A 409 -21.52 17.76 -7.23
C CYS A 409 -21.03 17.04 -5.97
N TYR A 410 -19.97 17.52 -5.32
CA TYR A 410 -19.50 16.97 -4.06
C TYR A 410 -20.59 16.99 -2.97
N ARG A 411 -21.46 18.00 -2.99
CA ARG A 411 -22.58 18.13 -2.07
C ARG A 411 -23.82 17.33 -2.47
N ASN A 412 -24.13 17.26 -3.76
CA ASN A 412 -25.47 16.89 -4.24
C ASN A 412 -25.52 15.68 -5.19
N CYS A 413 -24.37 15.23 -5.69
CA CYS A 413 -24.25 13.92 -6.31
C CYS A 413 -24.02 12.85 -5.22
#